data_AF-A0A0D3H4Q4-F1
#
_entry.id   AF-A0A0D3H4Q4-F1
#
_cell.length_a   1.000
_cell.length_b   1.000
_cell.length_c   1.000
_cell.angle_alpha   90.00
_cell.angle_beta   90.00
_cell.angle_gamma   90.00
#
_symmetry.space_group_name_H-M   'P 1'
#
loop_
_entity.id
_entity.type
_entity.pdbx_description
1 polymer ?
#
loop_
_entity_poly.entity_id
_entity_poly.type
_entity_poly.pdbx_seq_one_letter_code
_entity_poly.pdbx_strand_id
1 'polypeptide(L)'
;MGWIPELVLCSDATRTKETLKILQDHVKGLSEAIVHFIPSFYSIAAMDGQTAEHLQKAICQYSSDEILTVMCMGHNKGWEEAASMFSGDSVVLKTCNAALLEAEGKSWVEAFSLAGLGGWKLHGIVKP
;
A
#
# COMPACT_ATOMS: atom_id res chain seq x y z
N MET A 1 13.03 -11.79 -4.23
CA MET A 1 11.94 -10.84 -4.52
C MET A 1 11.87 -9.90 -3.34
N GLY A 2 12.36 -8.67 -3.52
CA GLY A 2 12.60 -7.70 -2.45
C GLY A 2 11.31 -7.02 -2.01
N TRP A 3 10.43 -7.74 -1.33
CA TRP A 3 9.16 -7.22 -0.79
C TRP A 3 9.31 -6.41 0.50
N ILE A 4 10.54 -6.22 0.99
CA ILE A 4 10.80 -5.35 2.13
C ILE A 4 10.59 -3.92 1.65
N PRO A 5 9.56 -3.21 2.14
CA PRO A 5 9.23 -1.88 1.67
C PRO A 5 10.39 -0.91 1.89
N GLU A 6 10.70 -0.12 0.87
CA GLU A 6 11.62 1.01 0.94
C GLU A 6 10.90 2.30 1.37
N LEU A 7 9.59 2.36 1.09
CA LEU A 7 8.70 3.45 1.47
C LEU A 7 7.45 2.92 2.16
N VAL A 8 7.05 3.56 3.25
CA VAL A 8 5.82 3.27 3.98
C VAL A 8 4.96 4.52 4.03
N LEU A 9 3.76 4.44 3.45
CA LEU A 9 2.72 5.44 3.54
C LEU A 9 1.68 4.95 4.54
N CYS A 10 1.58 5.61 5.70
CA CYS A 10 0.86 5.09 6.85
C CYS A 10 -0.20 6.07 7.34
N SER A 11 -1.40 5.60 7.66
CA SER A 11 -2.36 6.42 8.41
C SER A 11 -1.76 6.87 9.74
N ASP A 12 -2.05 8.11 10.15
CA ASP A 12 -1.53 8.68 11.39
C ASP A 12 -2.28 8.24 12.66
N ALA A 13 -3.29 7.36 12.52
CA ALA A 13 -4.02 6.78 13.64
C ALA A 13 -3.10 5.95 14.55
N THR A 14 -3.31 6.06 15.87
CA THR A 14 -2.47 5.39 16.89
C THR A 14 -2.28 3.90 16.62
N ARG A 15 -3.37 3.16 16.33
CA ARG A 15 -3.33 1.73 16.02
C ARG A 15 -2.40 1.38 14.85
N THR A 16 -2.37 2.22 13.81
CA THR A 16 -1.56 1.97 12.60
C THR A 16 -0.10 2.28 12.89
N LYS A 17 0.19 3.33 13.65
CA LYS A 17 1.54 3.67 14.13
C LYS A 17 2.13 2.56 15.01
N GLU A 18 1.35 2.04 15.95
CA GLU A 18 1.77 0.92 16.81
C GLU A 18 2.05 -0.35 16.01
N THR A 19 1.21 -0.66 15.02
CA THR A 19 1.42 -1.81 14.13
C THR A 19 2.72 -1.65 13.34
N LEU A 20 2.96 -0.49 12.74
CA LEU A 20 4.20 -0.20 12.02
C LEU A 20 5.42 -0.33 12.94
N LYS A 21 5.33 0.19 14.18
CA LYS A 21 6.43 0.11 15.14
C LYS A 21 6.81 -1.34 15.45
N ILE A 22 5.82 -2.20 15.71
CA ILE A 22 6.06 -3.63 15.96
C ILE A 22 6.69 -4.30 14.73
N LEU A 23 6.20 -3.99 13.52
CA LEU A 23 6.78 -4.52 12.29
C LEU A 23 8.23 -4.08 12.11
N GLN A 24 8.56 -2.81 12.33
CA GLN A 24 9.93 -2.30 12.21
C GLN A 24 10.88 -2.93 13.22
N ASP A 25 10.39 -3.32 14.39
CA ASP A 25 11.19 -3.97 15.42
C ASP A 25 11.49 -5.45 15.10
N HIS A 26 10.65 -6.13 14.30
CA HIS A 26 10.76 -7.57 14.02
C HIS A 26 11.15 -7.93 12.59
N VAL A 27 10.88 -7.04 11.62
CA VAL A 27 11.15 -7.27 10.19
C VAL A 27 12.45 -6.57 9.81
N LYS A 28 13.50 -7.37 9.62
CA LYS A 28 14.82 -6.86 9.22
C LYS A 28 14.72 -6.08 7.90
N GLY A 29 15.28 -4.87 7.88
CA GLY A 29 15.28 -3.96 6.73
C GLY A 29 14.10 -2.98 6.71
N LEU A 30 12.97 -3.29 7.33
CA LEU A 30 11.82 -2.36 7.37
C LEU A 30 12.10 -1.12 8.24
N SER A 31 13.02 -1.22 9.20
CA SER A 31 13.48 -0.07 9.99
C SER A 31 14.19 1.00 9.17
N GLU A 32 14.69 0.65 7.98
CA GLU A 32 15.39 1.57 7.06
C GLU A 32 14.43 2.25 6.08
N ALA A 33 13.17 1.80 6.03
CA ALA A 33 12.16 2.36 5.14
C ALA A 33 11.85 3.82 5.47
N ILE A 34 11.67 4.64 4.44
CA ILE A 34 11.16 6.01 4.58
C ILE A 34 9.70 5.93 5.02
N VAL A 35 9.32 6.66 6.07
CA VAL A 35 7.95 6.62 6.60
C VAL A 35 7.28 7.99 6.48
N HIS A 36 6.12 8.04 5.81
CA HIS A 36 5.24 9.19 5.82
C HIS A 36 3.91 8.86 6.49
N PHE A 37 3.50 9.70 7.44
CA PHE A 37 2.17 9.64 8.03
C PHE A 37 1.20 10.53 7.23
N ILE A 38 0.15 9.93 6.69
CA ILE A 38 -0.83 10.57 5.81
C ILE A 38 -2.19 10.60 6.53
N PRO A 39 -2.61 11.76 7.09
CA PRO A 39 -3.87 11.85 7.83
C PRO A 39 -5.10 11.46 7.00
N SER A 40 -5.09 11.78 5.70
CA SER A 40 -6.18 11.45 4.79
C SER A 40 -6.40 9.95 4.58
N PHE A 41 -5.42 9.09 4.88
CA PHE A 41 -5.58 7.63 4.83
C PHE A 41 -6.63 7.13 5.84
N TYR A 42 -6.85 7.88 6.93
CA TYR A 42 -7.91 7.56 7.87
C TYR A 42 -9.30 7.85 7.30
N SER A 43 -9.50 9.05 6.75
CA SER A 43 -10.82 9.50 6.28
C SER A 43 -11.22 8.85 4.96
N ILE A 44 -10.28 8.68 4.02
CA ILE A 44 -10.58 8.13 2.69
C ILE A 44 -11.00 6.67 2.75
N ALA A 45 -10.52 5.93 3.75
CA ALA A 45 -10.85 4.53 3.93
C ALA A 45 -12.33 4.29 4.30
N ALA A 46 -13.03 5.34 4.73
CA ALA A 46 -14.47 5.34 5.00
C ALA A 46 -15.30 5.89 3.83
N MET A 47 -14.66 6.31 2.72
CA MET A 47 -15.32 6.80 1.51
C MET A 47 -15.24 5.74 0.41
N ASP A 48 -16.38 5.12 0.12
CA ASP A 48 -16.49 4.02 -0.85
C ASP A 48 -15.92 4.40 -2.22
N GLY A 49 -15.05 3.53 -2.76
CA GLY A 49 -14.48 3.67 -4.10
C GLY A 49 -13.40 4.76 -4.28
N GLN A 50 -13.08 5.56 -3.26
CA GLN A 50 -12.10 6.66 -3.38
C GLN A 50 -10.67 6.26 -3.00
N THR A 51 -10.51 5.15 -2.26
CA THR A 51 -9.20 4.79 -1.68
C THR A 51 -8.16 4.45 -2.75
N ALA A 52 -8.51 3.75 -3.83
CA ALA A 52 -7.56 3.38 -4.88
C ALA A 52 -6.92 4.60 -5.55
N GLU A 53 -7.73 5.56 -5.98
CA GLU A 53 -7.24 6.79 -6.62
C GLU A 53 -6.36 7.60 -5.66
N HIS A 54 -6.75 7.68 -4.39
CA HIS A 54 -5.98 8.39 -3.38
C HIS A 54 -4.64 7.71 -3.08
N LEU A 55 -4.59 6.38 -3.04
CA LEU A 55 -3.35 5.62 -2.91
C LEU A 55 -2.44 5.85 -4.10
N GLN A 56 -2.97 5.79 -5.33
CA GLN A 56 -2.20 6.08 -6.54
C GLN A 56 -1.57 7.47 -6.47
N LYS A 57 -2.37 8.50 -6.15
CA LYS A 57 -1.88 9.88 -6.01
C LYS A 57 -0.80 10.00 -4.95
N ALA A 58 -1.00 9.38 -3.78
CA ALA A 58 -0.02 9.40 -2.70
C ALA A 58 1.29 8.68 -3.10
N ILE A 59 1.21 7.51 -3.72
CA ILE A 59 2.40 6.78 -4.20
C ILE A 59 3.17 7.61 -5.21
N CYS A 60 2.50 8.17 -6.23
CA CYS A 60 3.15 9.03 -7.22
C CYS A 60 3.72 10.33 -6.64
N GLN A 61 3.17 10.84 -5.54
CA GLN A 61 3.62 12.08 -4.90
C GLN A 61 4.83 11.87 -3.96
N TYR A 62 4.82 10.77 -3.19
CA TYR A 62 5.79 10.54 -2.13
C TYR A 62 6.92 9.58 -2.53
N SER A 63 6.75 8.84 -3.63
CA SER A 63 7.77 7.93 -4.16
C SER A 63 8.65 8.60 -5.21
N SER A 64 9.78 7.96 -5.52
CA SER A 64 10.63 8.25 -6.67
C SER A 64 10.76 6.99 -7.53
N ASP A 65 11.31 7.13 -8.73
CA ASP A 65 11.53 5.99 -9.64
C ASP A 65 12.64 5.04 -9.15
N GLU A 66 13.40 5.43 -8.13
CA GLU A 66 14.40 4.59 -7.47
C GLU A 66 13.79 3.68 -6.38
N ILE A 67 12.61 4.03 -5.86
CA ILE A 67 11.90 3.26 -4.83
C ILE A 67 11.05 2.22 -5.55
N LEU A 68 11.38 0.94 -5.39
CA LEU A 68 10.72 -0.16 -6.10
C LEU A 68 9.60 -0.81 -5.28
N THR A 69 9.60 -0.60 -3.96
CA THR A 69 8.59 -1.18 -3.07
C THR A 69 7.98 -0.17 -2.11
N VAL A 70 6.66 -0.05 -2.20
CA VAL A 70 5.85 0.84 -1.36
C VAL A 70 4.83 0.03 -0.58
N MET A 71 4.79 0.23 0.74
CA MET A 71 3.76 -0.32 1.62
C MET A 71 2.79 0.78 2.03
N CYS A 72 1.51 0.59 1.73
CA CYS A 72 0.44 1.45 2.20
C CYS A 72 -0.24 0.80 3.41
N MET A 73 -0.29 1.48 4.55
CA MET A 73 -0.95 1.01 5.78
C MET A 73 -2.13 1.90 6.12
N GLY A 74 -3.32 1.31 6.22
CA GLY A 74 -4.55 2.04 6.46
C GLY A 74 -5.63 1.15 7.05
N HIS A 75 -6.86 1.35 6.58
CA HIS A 75 -8.04 0.77 7.22
C HIS A 75 -8.94 0.09 6.20
N ASN A 76 -9.62 -0.95 6.66
CA ASN A 76 -10.77 -1.49 5.94
C ASN A 76 -11.99 -0.57 6.15
N LYS A 77 -12.91 -0.49 5.18
CA LYS A 77 -12.97 -1.31 3.95
C LYS A 77 -12.12 -0.79 2.78
N GLY A 78 -11.69 0.47 2.80
CA GLY A 78 -10.99 1.11 1.69
C GLY A 78 -9.75 0.37 1.15
N TRP A 79 -8.92 -0.23 2.02
CA TRP A 79 -7.72 -0.96 1.57
C TRP A 79 -8.03 -2.24 0.81
N GLU A 80 -9.02 -2.99 1.29
CA GLU A 80 -9.52 -4.21 0.63
C GLU A 80 -10.09 -3.88 -0.75
N GLU A 81 -10.88 -2.79 -0.83
CA GLU A 81 -11.43 -2.30 -2.08
C GLU A 81 -10.35 -1.82 -3.03
N ALA A 82 -9.35 -1.07 -2.55
CA ALA A 82 -8.24 -0.63 -3.37
C ALA A 82 -7.42 -1.79 -3.92
N ALA A 83 -7.11 -2.79 -3.10
CA ALA A 83 -6.42 -3.99 -3.55
C ALA A 83 -7.23 -4.76 -4.61
N SER A 84 -8.55 -4.85 -4.41
CA SER A 84 -9.45 -5.47 -5.39
C SER A 84 -9.52 -4.68 -6.70
N MET A 85 -9.59 -3.35 -6.63
CA MET A 85 -9.62 -2.47 -7.79
C MET A 85 -8.32 -2.50 -8.60
N PHE A 86 -7.16 -2.52 -7.93
CA PHE A 86 -5.87 -2.58 -8.62
C PHE A 86 -5.66 -3.94 -9.31
N SER A 87 -5.99 -5.03 -8.62
CA SER A 87 -5.76 -6.39 -9.15
C SER A 87 -6.85 -6.91 -10.08
N GLY A 88 -8.09 -6.42 -9.92
CA GLY A 88 -9.25 -6.97 -10.60
C GLY A 88 -9.79 -8.23 -9.93
N ASP A 89 -9.12 -8.74 -8.90
CA ASP A 89 -9.53 -9.89 -8.10
C ASP A 89 -10.36 -9.46 -6.89
N SER A 90 -11.21 -10.36 -6.38
CA SER A 90 -11.88 -10.14 -5.09
C SER A 90 -10.89 -10.38 -3.95
N VAL A 91 -10.39 -9.29 -3.36
CA VAL A 91 -9.48 -9.34 -2.22
C VAL A 91 -10.27 -9.25 -0.93
N VAL A 92 -9.89 -10.03 0.09
CA VAL A 92 -10.41 -9.92 1.45
C VAL A 92 -9.26 -9.74 2.43
N LEU A 93 -9.27 -8.65 3.19
CA LEU A 93 -8.23 -8.32 4.18
C LEU A 93 -8.78 -8.41 5.60
N LYS A 94 -8.14 -9.23 6.44
CA LYS A 94 -8.29 -9.16 7.89
C LYS A 94 -7.26 -8.19 8.47
N THR A 95 -7.40 -7.87 9.76
CA THR A 95 -6.40 -7.09 10.50
C THR A 95 -5.01 -7.68 10.31
N CYS A 96 -4.03 -6.82 10.03
CA CYS A 96 -2.63 -7.17 9.76
C CYS A 96 -2.39 -8.05 8.52
N ASN A 97 -3.35 -8.19 7.60
CA ASN A 97 -3.07 -8.75 6.29
C ASN A 97 -2.42 -7.70 5.37
N ALA A 98 -1.64 -8.16 4.40
CA ALA A 98 -1.11 -7.34 3.31
C ALA A 98 -1.31 -8.04 1.96
N ALA A 99 -1.88 -7.33 0.99
CA ALA A 99 -1.93 -7.79 -0.40
C ALA A 99 -0.62 -7.43 -1.12
N LEU A 100 0.00 -8.41 -1.77
CA LEU A 100 1.21 -8.19 -2.57
C LEU A 100 0.83 -8.00 -4.02
N LEU A 101 0.98 -6.77 -4.51
CA LEU A 101 0.65 -6.35 -5.86
C LEU A 101 1.92 -5.96 -6.61
N GLU A 102 2.02 -6.35 -7.88
CA GLU A 102 3.14 -6.06 -8.77
C GLU A 102 2.62 -5.48 -10.09
N ALA A 103 3.30 -4.47 -10.63
CA ALA A 103 3.08 -3.96 -11.97
C ALA A 103 4.43 -3.52 -12.57
N GLU A 104 4.51 -3.53 -13.90
CA GLU A 104 5.72 -3.11 -14.63
C GLU A 104 5.60 -1.65 -15.08
N GLY A 105 6.70 -0.91 -14.97
CA GLY A 105 6.84 0.46 -15.47
C GLY A 105 8.23 1.00 -15.14
N LYS A 106 8.67 2.06 -15.83
CA LYS A 106 9.94 2.75 -15.52
C LYS A 106 9.78 3.83 -14.45
N SER A 107 8.54 4.15 -14.09
CA SER A 107 8.15 5.04 -13.02
C SER A 107 6.85 4.56 -12.40
N TRP A 108 6.51 5.03 -11.18
CA TRP A 108 5.21 4.74 -10.58
C TRP A 108 4.05 5.26 -11.42
N VAL A 109 4.19 6.46 -12.00
CA VAL A 109 3.17 7.05 -12.88
C VAL A 109 2.94 6.18 -14.12
N GLU A 110 4.01 5.72 -14.76
CA GLU A 110 3.92 4.84 -15.93
C GLU A 110 3.34 3.47 -15.54
N ALA A 111 3.77 2.88 -14.43
CA ALA A 111 3.25 1.59 -13.95
C ALA A 111 1.74 1.63 -13.72
N PHE A 112 1.23 2.67 -13.04
CA PHE A 112 -0.21 2.87 -12.88
C PHE A 112 -0.92 3.13 -14.21
N SER A 113 -0.30 3.87 -15.14
CA SER A 113 -0.89 4.16 -16.45
C SER A 113 -0.95 2.92 -17.35
N LEU A 114 0.03 2.03 -17.30
CA LEU A 114 0.11 0.82 -18.12
C LEU A 114 -0.77 -0.30 -17.56
N ALA A 115 -0.72 -0.53 -16.25
CA ALA A 115 -1.54 -1.55 -15.60
C ALA A 115 -3.01 -1.12 -15.55
N GLY A 116 -3.29 0.15 -15.25
CA GLY A 116 -4.64 0.62 -14.98
C GLY A 116 -5.29 -0.10 -13.79
N LEU A 117 -6.61 0.04 -13.66
CA LEU A 117 -7.40 -0.77 -12.74
C LEU A 117 -7.54 -2.19 -13.30
N GLY A 118 -7.32 -3.19 -12.46
CA GLY A 118 -7.39 -4.60 -12.85
C GLY A 118 -6.14 -5.16 -13.52
N GLY A 119 -5.10 -4.36 -13.73
CA GLY A 119 -3.86 -4.83 -14.38
C GLY A 119 -2.70 -5.14 -13.43
N TRP A 120 -2.83 -4.84 -12.14
CA TRP A 120 -1.80 -5.22 -11.17
C TRP A 120 -1.89 -6.71 -10.87
N LYS A 121 -0.74 -7.40 -10.88
CA LYS A 121 -0.69 -8.82 -10.54
C LYS A 121 -0.77 -9.01 -9.03
N LEU A 122 -1.79 -9.72 -8.57
CA LEU A 122 -1.89 -10.17 -7.18
C LEU A 122 -1.07 -11.45 -6.96
N HIS A 123 0.02 -11.35 -6.19
CA HIS A 123 0.85 -12.50 -5.83
C HIS A 123 0.28 -13.30 -4.66
N GLY A 124 -0.46 -12.63 -3.77
CA GLY A 124 -1.09 -13.27 -2.63
C GLY A 124 -1.34 -12.31 -1.47
N ILE A 125 -1.91 -12.87 -0.41
CA ILE A 125 -2.17 -12.16 0.84
C ILE A 125 -1.24 -12.70 1.92
N VAL A 126 -0.33 -11.85 2.39
CA VAL A 126 0.49 -12.12 3.57
C VAL A 126 -0.36 -11.93 4.81
N LYS A 127 -0.17 -12.82 5.78
CA LYS A 127 -0.87 -12.86 7.06
C LYS A 127 0.19 -12.86 8.18
N PRO A 128 -0.19 -12.47 9.41
CA PRO A 128 0.70 -12.57 10.57
C PRO A 128 1.24 -13.98 10.82
#